data_AF-A0A1A6APP4-F1
#
_entry.id   AF-A0A1A6APP4-F1
#
_cell.length_a   1.000
_cell.length_b   1.000
_cell.length_c   1.000
_cell.angle_alpha   90.00
_cell.angle_beta   90.00
_cell.angle_gamma   90.00
#
_symmetry.space_group_name_H-M   'P 1'
#
loop_
_entity.id
_entity.type
_entity.pdbx_description
1 polymer ?
#
loop_
_entity_poly.entity_id
_entity_poly.type
_entity_poly.pdbx_seq_one_letter_code
_entity_poly.pdbx_strand_id
1 'polypeptide(L)'
;MKRVLQVVLILLVVIIVGTILFFKWAVNANAIVHKSSEKKLLSSSSSKKALVIYQPSRTKLTSTMASSIAETLQKSGYEVTINYPSQELNYDISNYDVLVFGTPIYVGKYSTVLESYMKTIKDFSNKRIMIFSTGGDNKVTKEIDPLVQLAKGADKVEDIKLLKGQTTRAADAIKNLAGE
;
A
#
# COMPACT_ATOMS: atom_id res chain seq x y z
N MET A 1 -12.11 -23.72 45.70
CA MET A 1 -11.88 -24.25 44.34
C MET A 1 -12.86 -23.71 43.30
N LYS A 2 -14.18 -23.89 43.42
CA LYS A 2 -15.17 -23.40 42.42
C LYS A 2 -15.11 -21.89 42.11
N ARG A 3 -15.02 -21.04 43.14
CA ARG A 3 -14.89 -19.56 42.97
C ARG A 3 -13.60 -19.14 42.27
N VAL A 4 -12.48 -19.78 42.61
CA VAL A 4 -11.17 -19.52 41.99
C VAL A 4 -11.20 -19.94 40.51
N LEU A 5 -11.75 -21.11 40.20
CA LEU A 5 -11.92 -21.59 38.82
C LEU A 5 -12.82 -20.65 38.00
N GLN A 6 -13.91 -20.15 38.57
CA GLN A 6 -14.79 -19.17 37.92
C GLN A 6 -14.06 -17.85 37.61
N VAL A 7 -13.27 -17.33 38.55
CA VAL A 7 -12.48 -16.10 38.33
C VAL A 7 -11.45 -16.30 37.22
N VAL A 8 -10.74 -17.43 37.22
CA VAL A 8 -9.77 -17.77 36.16
C VAL A 8 -10.46 -17.86 34.80
N LEU A 9 -11.63 -18.51 34.72
CA LEU A 9 -12.40 -18.61 33.49
C LEU A 9 -12.83 -17.23 32.96
N ILE A 10 -13.32 -16.35 33.84
CA ILE A 10 -13.72 -14.99 33.48
C ILE A 10 -12.51 -14.21 32.93
N LEU A 11 -11.35 -14.30 33.59
CA LEU A 11 -10.13 -13.63 33.12
C LEU A 11 -9.69 -14.14 31.73
N LEU A 12 -9.75 -15.45 31.50
CA LEU A 12 -9.45 -16.02 30.18
C LEU A 12 -10.40 -15.51 29.10
N VAL A 13 -11.71 -15.46 29.40
CA VAL A 13 -12.72 -14.93 28.46
C VAL A 13 -12.44 -13.44 28.16
N VAL A 14 -12.13 -12.63 29.16
CA VAL A 14 -11.80 -11.20 28.98
C VAL A 14 -10.58 -11.03 28.09
N ILE A 15 -9.52 -11.84 28.31
CA ILE A 15 -8.32 -11.82 27.47
C ILE A 15 -8.67 -12.19 26.02
N ILE A 16 -9.42 -13.28 25.81
CA ILE A 16 -9.82 -13.73 24.47
C ILE A 16 -10.63 -12.65 23.75
N VAL A 17 -11.62 -12.06 24.41
CA VAL A 17 -12.43 -10.98 23.84
C VAL A 17 -11.56 -9.76 23.51
N GLY A 18 -10.66 -9.37 24.42
CA GLY A 18 -9.71 -8.28 24.19
C GLY A 18 -8.82 -8.53 22.97
N THR A 19 -8.30 -9.76 22.81
CA THR A 19 -7.49 -10.16 21.66
C THR A 19 -8.29 -10.11 20.35
N ILE A 20 -9.54 -10.59 20.33
CA ILE A 20 -10.40 -10.51 19.15
C ILE A 20 -10.67 -9.05 18.75
N LEU A 21 -10.96 -8.18 19.72
CA LEU A 21 -11.19 -6.76 19.49
C LEU A 21 -9.93 -6.07 18.96
N PHE A 22 -8.76 -6.39 19.52
CA PHE A 22 -7.48 -5.86 19.04
C PHE A 22 -7.20 -6.25 17.60
N PHE A 23 -7.38 -7.53 17.23
CA PHE A 23 -7.18 -7.98 15.85
C PHE A 23 -8.17 -7.36 14.87
N LYS A 24 -9.46 -7.25 15.25
CA LYS A 24 -10.46 -6.54 14.44
C LYS A 24 -10.07 -5.09 14.21
N TRP A 25 -9.65 -4.39 15.27
CA TRP A 25 -9.17 -3.02 15.17
C TRP A 25 -7.94 -2.93 14.26
N ALA A 26 -6.94 -3.78 14.45
CA ALA A 26 -5.73 -3.78 13.63
C ALA A 26 -6.06 -3.93 12.13
N VAL A 27 -6.85 -4.95 11.77
CA VAL A 27 -7.23 -5.23 10.37
C VAL A 27 -8.15 -4.15 9.80
N ASN A 28 -9.03 -3.54 10.60
CA ASN A 28 -9.97 -2.54 10.10
C ASN A 28 -9.29 -1.33 9.44
N ALA A 29 -8.03 -1.02 9.79
CA ALA A 29 -7.28 0.06 9.14
C ALA A 29 -7.13 -0.13 7.62
N ASN A 30 -7.13 -1.37 7.14
CA ASN A 30 -7.04 -1.72 5.74
C ASN A 30 -8.32 -1.45 4.94
N ALA A 31 -9.46 -1.33 5.64
CA ALA A 31 -10.79 -1.16 5.07
C ALA A 31 -11.30 0.29 5.16
N ILE A 32 -10.54 1.20 5.78
CA ILE A 32 -10.94 2.61 5.90
C ILE A 32 -10.78 3.29 4.54
N VAL A 33 -11.88 3.78 3.98
CA VAL A 33 -11.85 4.68 2.83
C VAL A 33 -11.49 6.07 3.32
N HIS A 34 -10.35 6.60 2.87
CA HIS A 34 -9.93 7.96 3.18
C HIS A 34 -10.50 8.93 2.15
N LYS A 35 -10.84 10.15 2.58
CA LYS A 35 -11.14 11.24 1.65
C LYS A 35 -9.92 11.48 0.77
N SER A 36 -10.15 11.70 -0.52
CA SER A 36 -9.12 12.08 -1.48
C SER A 36 -8.24 13.20 -0.91
N SER A 37 -6.93 13.03 -1.02
CA SER A 37 -5.91 13.98 -0.60
C SER A 37 -4.86 14.09 -1.71
N GLU A 38 -5.34 14.35 -2.93
CA GLU A 38 -4.49 14.47 -4.10
C GLU A 38 -3.40 15.53 -3.88
N LYS A 39 -2.16 15.15 -4.15
CA LYS A 39 -1.03 16.06 -4.24
C LYS A 39 -0.30 15.80 -5.56
N LYS A 40 0.09 16.87 -6.23
CA LYS A 40 0.92 16.81 -7.44
C LYS A 40 2.32 17.30 -7.14
N LEU A 41 3.32 16.53 -7.56
CA LEU A 41 4.73 16.92 -7.56
C LEU A 41 5.11 17.21 -9.00
N LEU A 42 5.17 18.49 -9.33
CA LEU A 42 5.53 18.94 -10.68
C LEU A 42 7.03 18.70 -10.93
N SER A 43 7.36 18.38 -12.19
CA SER A 43 8.72 18.36 -12.69
C SER A 43 8.88 19.50 -13.70
N SER A 44 10.05 20.15 -13.71
CA SER A 44 10.29 21.39 -14.46
C SER A 44 10.26 21.26 -15.98
N SER A 45 10.21 20.04 -16.54
CA SER A 45 10.30 19.83 -17.99
C SER A 45 9.77 18.48 -18.50
N SER A 46 8.95 17.76 -17.74
CA SER A 46 8.64 16.35 -18.05
C SER A 46 7.31 16.10 -18.76
N SER A 47 7.33 15.27 -19.81
CA SER A 47 6.17 14.61 -20.40
C SER A 47 5.79 13.29 -19.70
N LYS A 48 6.67 12.71 -18.87
CA LYS A 48 6.47 11.43 -18.18
C LYS A 48 5.64 11.62 -16.91
N LYS A 49 4.64 10.76 -16.68
CA LYS A 49 3.78 10.87 -15.49
C LYS A 49 3.79 9.58 -14.68
N ALA A 50 3.70 9.74 -13.36
CA ALA A 50 3.56 8.63 -12.42
C ALA A 50 2.37 8.83 -11.48
N LEU A 51 1.69 7.74 -11.14
CA LEU A 51 0.57 7.72 -10.20
C LEU A 51 0.93 6.87 -8.99
N VAL A 52 0.86 7.43 -7.80
CA VAL A 52 1.13 6.76 -6.52
C VAL A 52 -0.16 6.70 -5.71
N ILE A 53 -0.77 5.52 -5.63
CA ILE A 53 -1.97 5.28 -4.82
C ILE A 53 -1.60 4.41 -3.64
N TYR A 54 -1.83 4.88 -2.42
CA TYR A 54 -1.49 4.10 -1.22
C TYR A 54 -2.54 4.19 -0.13
N GLN A 55 -2.77 3.08 0.57
CA GLN A 55 -3.58 3.05 1.78
C GLN A 55 -2.75 3.56 2.98
N PRO A 56 -3.18 4.58 3.72
CA PRO A 56 -2.54 4.97 4.96
C PRO A 56 -2.51 3.83 5.98
N SER A 57 -1.39 3.69 6.69
CA SER A 57 -1.31 2.79 7.85
C SER A 57 -1.76 3.51 9.12
N ARG A 58 -2.00 2.77 10.21
CA ARG A 58 -2.21 3.35 11.56
C ARG A 58 -1.01 4.16 12.03
N THR A 59 0.17 3.88 11.46
CA THR A 59 1.39 4.67 11.63
C THR A 59 1.66 5.52 10.38
N LYS A 60 2.72 6.32 10.38
CA LYS A 60 3.14 7.04 9.17
C LYS A 60 3.95 6.19 8.19
N LEU A 61 4.13 4.89 8.43
CA LEU A 61 5.07 4.07 7.64
C LEU A 61 4.72 4.02 6.14
N THR A 62 3.49 3.66 5.77
CA THR A 62 3.10 3.59 4.35
C THR A 62 3.16 4.96 3.67
N SER A 63 2.75 6.04 4.36
CA SER A 63 2.84 7.39 3.80
C SER A 63 4.27 7.86 3.64
N THR A 64 5.16 7.54 4.59
CA THR A 64 6.60 7.84 4.46
C THR A 64 7.23 7.12 3.27
N MET A 65 6.89 5.83 3.06
CA MET A 65 7.39 5.09 1.89
C MET A 65 6.81 5.65 0.58
N ALA A 66 5.50 5.93 0.52
CA ALA A 66 4.85 6.51 -0.64
C ALA A 66 5.45 7.87 -1.02
N SER A 67 5.66 8.75 -0.04
CA SER A 67 6.31 10.05 -0.26
C SER A 67 7.75 9.89 -0.76
N SER A 68 8.54 8.99 -0.16
CA SER A 68 9.92 8.72 -0.61
C SER A 68 9.96 8.23 -2.06
N ILE A 69 9.02 7.35 -2.45
CA ILE A 69 8.89 6.85 -3.82
C ILE A 69 8.49 7.98 -4.78
N ALA A 70 7.48 8.78 -4.40
CA ALA A 70 7.00 9.90 -5.21
C ALA A 70 8.08 10.97 -5.42
N GLU A 71 8.82 11.34 -4.38
CA GLU A 71 9.94 12.29 -4.47
C GLU A 71 11.08 11.75 -5.34
N THR A 72 11.33 10.44 -5.31
CA THR A 72 12.34 9.80 -6.16
C THR A 72 11.93 9.87 -7.62
N LEU A 73 10.68 9.51 -7.94
CA LEU A 73 10.11 9.63 -9.28
C LEU A 73 10.15 11.08 -9.78
N GLN A 74 9.80 12.05 -8.94
CA GLN A 74 9.89 13.47 -9.28
C GLN A 74 11.32 13.89 -9.66
N LYS A 75 12.32 13.47 -8.86
CA LYS A 75 13.75 13.73 -9.13
C LYS A 75 14.24 13.03 -10.39
N SER A 76 13.68 11.87 -10.72
CA SER A 76 13.87 11.16 -12.00
C SER A 76 13.08 11.78 -13.16
N GLY A 77 12.47 12.95 -12.96
CA GLY A 77 11.79 13.68 -14.01
C GLY A 77 10.40 13.16 -14.34
N TYR A 78 9.61 12.68 -13.37
CA TYR A 78 8.18 12.41 -13.57
C TYR A 78 7.34 13.53 -12.95
N GLU A 79 6.22 13.90 -13.58
CA GLU A 79 5.12 14.56 -12.87
C GLU A 79 4.37 13.49 -12.06
N VAL A 80 4.37 13.63 -10.73
CA VAL A 80 3.83 12.58 -9.84
C VAL A 80 2.52 13.04 -9.22
N THR A 81 1.47 12.26 -9.42
CA THR A 81 0.20 12.38 -8.67
C THR A 81 0.23 11.37 -7.53
N ILE A 82 0.01 11.81 -6.28
CA ILE A 82 -0.11 10.93 -5.12
C ILE A 82 -1.49 11.09 -4.47
N ASN A 83 -2.14 9.97 -4.14
CA ASN A 83 -3.46 9.96 -3.51
C ASN A 83 -3.73 8.66 -2.72
N TYR A 84 -4.90 8.57 -2.09
CA TYR A 84 -5.40 7.38 -1.40
C TYR A 84 -6.38 6.60 -2.30
N PRO A 85 -6.48 5.27 -2.16
CA PRO A 85 -7.42 4.49 -2.96
C PRO A 85 -8.87 4.82 -2.59
N SER A 86 -9.72 4.93 -3.60
CA SER A 86 -11.18 4.99 -3.49
C SER A 86 -11.79 4.55 -4.81
N GLN A 87 -12.98 3.92 -4.77
CA GLN A 87 -13.72 3.58 -5.99
C GLN A 87 -14.27 4.81 -6.72
N GLU A 88 -14.31 5.96 -6.05
CA GLU A 88 -14.73 7.24 -6.65
C GLU A 88 -13.60 7.91 -7.46
N LEU A 89 -12.37 7.41 -7.38
CA LEU A 89 -11.25 7.95 -8.16
C LEU A 89 -11.32 7.50 -9.61
N ASN A 90 -11.34 8.48 -10.52
CA ASN A 90 -11.42 8.28 -11.97
C ASN A 90 -10.18 8.81 -12.69
N TYR A 91 -8.99 8.36 -12.28
CA TYR A 91 -7.77 8.68 -13.02
C TYR A 91 -7.76 7.93 -14.36
N ASP A 92 -7.51 8.68 -15.43
CA ASP A 92 -7.18 8.08 -16.72
C ASP A 92 -5.74 7.59 -16.70
N ILE A 93 -5.58 6.30 -16.38
CA ILE A 93 -4.28 5.66 -16.20
C ILE A 93 -3.44 5.57 -17.48
N SER A 94 -4.03 5.75 -18.67
CA SER A 94 -3.24 5.75 -19.92
C SER A 94 -2.28 6.93 -20.01
N ASN A 95 -2.52 7.98 -19.23
CA ASN A 95 -1.64 9.15 -19.15
C ASN A 95 -0.39 8.91 -18.30
N TYR A 96 -0.26 7.76 -17.64
CA TYR A 96 0.82 7.46 -16.70
C TYR A 96 1.68 6.31 -17.20
N ASP A 97 3.00 6.45 -17.11
CA ASP A 97 3.95 5.40 -17.51
C ASP A 97 4.28 4.45 -16.34
N VAL A 98 4.20 4.99 -15.12
CA VAL A 98 4.52 4.29 -13.87
C VAL A 98 3.35 4.38 -12.91
N LEU A 99 2.93 3.22 -12.39
CA LEU A 99 1.91 3.12 -11.34
C LEU A 99 2.53 2.53 -10.09
N VAL A 100 2.22 3.09 -8.92
CA VAL A 100 2.69 2.59 -7.63
C VAL A 100 1.49 2.35 -6.73
N PHE A 101 1.37 1.15 -6.20
CA PHE A 101 0.31 0.73 -5.28
C PHE A 101 0.88 0.35 -3.91
N GLY A 102 0.43 1.03 -2.86
CA GLY A 102 0.98 0.87 -1.50
C GLY A 102 -0.05 0.38 -0.49
N THR A 103 0.26 -0.68 0.26
CA THR A 103 -0.63 -1.21 1.30
C THR A 103 0.10 -1.47 2.62
N PRO A 104 -0.49 -1.14 3.79
CA PRO A 104 -0.05 -1.74 5.04
C PRO A 104 -0.52 -3.19 5.14
N ILE A 105 0.24 -3.99 5.87
CA ILE A 105 -0.11 -5.35 6.27
C ILE A 105 -0.46 -5.36 7.75
N TYR A 106 -1.69 -5.77 8.05
CA TYR A 106 -2.14 -6.04 9.40
C TYR A 106 -2.65 -7.47 9.48
N VAL A 107 -2.01 -8.28 10.33
CA VAL A 107 -2.40 -9.68 10.59
C VAL A 107 -2.44 -10.50 9.28
N GLY A 108 -1.44 -10.31 8.42
CA GLY A 108 -1.32 -10.99 7.12
C GLY A 108 -2.30 -10.55 6.04
N LYS A 109 -3.03 -9.44 6.25
CA LYS A 109 -3.98 -8.90 5.27
C LYS A 109 -3.51 -7.57 4.71
N TYR A 110 -3.74 -7.35 3.43
CA TYR A 110 -3.58 -6.08 2.72
C TYR A 110 -4.90 -5.28 2.69
N SER A 111 -4.86 -4.09 2.08
CA SER A 111 -6.00 -3.18 1.94
C SER A 111 -7.01 -3.66 0.90
N THR A 112 -8.23 -3.93 1.36
CA THR A 112 -9.36 -4.24 0.46
C THR A 112 -9.81 -3.03 -0.33
N VAL A 113 -9.57 -1.81 0.18
CA VAL A 113 -9.86 -0.55 -0.53
C VAL A 113 -8.92 -0.39 -1.72
N LEU A 114 -7.62 -0.62 -1.51
CA LEU A 114 -6.63 -0.62 -2.60
C LEU A 114 -6.95 -1.68 -3.66
N GLU A 115 -7.26 -2.90 -3.24
CA GLU A 115 -7.66 -3.97 -4.16
C GLU A 115 -8.88 -3.57 -4.99
N SER A 116 -9.89 -3.00 -4.34
CA SER A 116 -11.12 -2.55 -5.01
C SER A 116 -10.84 -1.46 -6.03
N TYR A 117 -9.94 -0.53 -5.73
CA TYR A 117 -9.47 0.47 -6.69
C TYR A 117 -8.69 -0.16 -7.84
N MET A 118 -7.74 -1.06 -7.59
CA MET A 118 -7.00 -1.74 -8.66
C MET A 118 -7.93 -2.53 -9.60
N LYS A 119 -9.01 -3.11 -9.08
CA LYS A 119 -10.03 -3.81 -9.90
C LYS A 119 -10.85 -2.89 -10.80
N THR A 120 -10.89 -1.57 -10.57
CA THR A 120 -11.55 -0.64 -11.51
C THR A 120 -10.69 -0.37 -12.74
N ILE A 121 -9.39 -0.63 -12.65
CA ILE A 121 -8.44 -0.49 -13.75
C ILE A 121 -8.58 -1.72 -14.65
N LYS A 122 -8.94 -1.48 -15.91
CA LYS A 122 -9.24 -2.55 -16.88
C LYS A 122 -8.02 -3.06 -17.64
N ASP A 123 -7.03 -2.20 -17.84
CA ASP A 123 -5.88 -2.51 -18.67
C ASP A 123 -4.61 -1.90 -18.08
N PHE A 124 -3.64 -2.76 -17.77
CA PHE A 124 -2.33 -2.35 -17.25
C PHE A 124 -1.24 -2.36 -18.34
N SER A 125 -1.60 -2.57 -19.61
CA SER A 125 -0.65 -2.60 -20.72
C SER A 125 0.18 -1.31 -20.83
N ASN A 126 1.44 -1.44 -21.25
CA ASN A 126 2.35 -0.31 -21.41
C ASN A 126 2.58 0.46 -20.09
N LYS A 127 2.50 -0.23 -18.96
CA LYS A 127 2.77 0.32 -17.62
C LYS A 127 3.89 -0.44 -16.95
N ARG A 128 4.64 0.30 -16.13
CA ARG A 128 5.56 -0.29 -15.14
C ARG A 128 4.95 -0.10 -13.76
N ILE A 129 4.80 -1.20 -13.02
CA ILE A 129 4.00 -1.22 -11.79
C ILE A 129 4.87 -1.64 -10.61
N MET A 130 4.86 -0.81 -9.57
CA MET A 130 5.41 -1.16 -8.27
C MET A 130 4.27 -1.46 -7.30
N ILE A 131 4.31 -2.59 -6.61
CA ILE A 131 3.38 -2.89 -5.51
C ILE A 131 4.19 -3.04 -4.23
N PHE A 132 4.05 -2.10 -3.32
CA PHE A 132 4.76 -2.17 -2.05
C PHE A 132 3.83 -2.47 -0.88
N SER A 133 4.34 -3.29 0.04
CA SER A 133 3.70 -3.56 1.32
C SER A 133 4.54 -2.97 2.46
N THR A 134 3.88 -2.54 3.54
CA THR A 134 4.58 -2.17 4.79
C THR A 134 4.11 -3.03 5.95
N GLY A 135 4.99 -3.28 6.92
CA GLY A 135 4.65 -4.13 8.06
C GLY A 135 5.71 -4.11 9.16
N GLY A 136 5.51 -4.96 10.17
CA GLY A 136 6.39 -5.07 11.34
C GLY A 136 7.54 -6.08 11.21
N ASP A 137 7.53 -6.92 10.17
CA ASP A 137 8.54 -7.96 9.96
C ASP A 137 8.95 -8.06 8.48
N ASN A 138 10.11 -8.66 8.23
CA ASN A 138 10.63 -8.91 6.88
C ASN A 138 10.08 -10.21 6.26
N LYS A 139 9.17 -10.91 6.93
CA LYS A 139 8.64 -12.21 6.49
C LYS A 139 7.38 -11.99 5.67
N VAL A 140 7.48 -11.83 4.35
CA VAL A 140 6.32 -12.01 3.45
C VAL A 140 6.78 -12.59 2.16
N THR A 141 6.20 -13.71 1.79
CA THR A 141 6.02 -14.08 0.40
C THR A 141 4.72 -14.87 0.41
N LYS A 142 3.56 -14.19 0.38
CA LYS A 142 2.73 -14.06 -0.83
C LYS A 142 1.47 -13.23 -0.54
N GLU A 143 1.50 -12.42 0.54
CA GLU A 143 0.29 -11.74 1.05
C GLU A 143 -0.32 -10.81 0.00
N ILE A 144 0.53 -10.14 -0.78
CA ILE A 144 0.12 -9.24 -1.85
C ILE A 144 0.07 -9.90 -3.23
N ASP A 145 0.27 -11.22 -3.33
CA ASP A 145 0.15 -11.95 -4.60
C ASP A 145 -1.16 -11.61 -5.33
N PRO A 146 -2.34 -11.54 -4.67
CA PRO A 146 -3.56 -11.15 -5.35
C PRO A 146 -3.48 -9.78 -6.04
N LEU A 147 -2.80 -8.80 -5.43
CA LEU A 147 -2.58 -7.48 -6.04
C LEU A 147 -1.63 -7.57 -7.24
N VAL A 148 -0.57 -8.36 -7.13
CA VAL A 148 0.36 -8.64 -8.24
C VAL A 148 -0.39 -9.32 -9.40
N GLN A 149 -1.31 -10.24 -9.09
CA GLN A 149 -2.13 -10.89 -10.11
C GLN A 149 -3.06 -9.92 -10.84
N LEU A 150 -3.63 -8.91 -10.15
CA LEU A 150 -4.44 -7.88 -10.79
C LEU A 150 -3.64 -7.04 -11.79
N ALA A 151 -2.35 -6.80 -11.51
CA ALA A 151 -1.44 -6.05 -12.36
C ALA A 151 -0.86 -6.88 -13.54
N LYS A 152 -1.29 -8.14 -13.71
CA LYS A 152 -0.86 -8.96 -14.85
C LYS A 152 -1.25 -8.29 -16.17
N GLY A 153 -0.32 -8.25 -17.11
CA GLY A 153 -0.48 -7.58 -18.40
C GLY A 153 0.27 -6.25 -18.51
N ALA A 154 0.80 -5.73 -17.40
CA ALA A 154 1.81 -4.69 -17.42
C ALA A 154 3.14 -5.18 -18.02
N ASP A 155 3.92 -4.25 -18.56
CA ASP A 155 5.24 -4.53 -19.16
C ASP A 155 6.21 -5.05 -18.09
N LYS A 156 6.10 -4.49 -16.89
CA LYS A 156 6.92 -4.88 -15.74
C LYS A 156 6.14 -4.69 -14.45
N VAL A 157 6.17 -5.71 -13.59
CA VAL A 157 5.59 -5.66 -12.24
C VAL A 157 6.68 -6.05 -11.25
N GLU A 158 6.93 -5.19 -10.27
CA GLU A 158 7.81 -5.48 -9.13
C GLU A 158 7.05 -5.29 -7.83
N ASP A 159 7.21 -6.23 -6.90
CA ASP A 159 6.68 -6.13 -5.56
C ASP A 159 7.78 -6.07 -4.50
N ILE A 160 7.52 -5.35 -3.40
CA ILE A 160 8.51 -5.19 -2.32
C ILE A 160 7.85 -5.03 -0.95
N LYS A 161 8.44 -5.66 0.07
CA LYS A 161 8.13 -5.38 1.47
C LYS A 161 9.10 -4.36 2.06
N LEU A 162 8.54 -3.31 2.64
CA LEU A 162 9.27 -2.18 3.22
C LEU A 162 9.02 -2.06 4.72
N LEU A 163 10.11 -1.91 5.47
CA LEU A 163 10.11 -1.70 6.92
C LEU A 163 10.44 -0.24 7.27
N LYS A 164 10.24 0.10 8.55
CA LYS A 164 10.68 1.38 9.10
C LYS A 164 12.18 1.60 8.82
N GLY A 165 12.52 2.76 8.28
CA GLY A 165 13.90 3.13 7.94
C GLY A 165 14.38 2.68 6.55
N GLN A 166 13.53 2.02 5.74
CA GLN A 166 13.92 1.50 4.42
C GLN A 166 13.57 2.44 3.25
N THR A 167 13.57 3.76 3.45
CA THR A 167 13.29 4.74 2.39
C THR A 167 14.29 4.65 1.23
N THR A 168 15.58 4.44 1.52
CA THR A 168 16.61 4.23 0.48
C THR A 168 16.30 3.01 -0.38
N ARG A 169 15.94 1.87 0.26
CA ARG A 169 15.55 0.66 -0.46
C ARG A 169 14.31 0.88 -1.34
N ALA A 170 13.33 1.65 -0.85
CA ALA A 170 12.15 2.02 -1.63
C ALA A 170 12.52 2.89 -2.84
N ALA A 171 13.43 3.85 -2.65
CA ALA A 171 13.94 4.73 -3.71
C ALA A 171 14.73 3.96 -4.79
N ASP A 172 15.61 3.05 -4.37
CA ASP A 172 16.41 2.24 -5.31
C ASP A 172 15.53 1.29 -6.13
N ALA A 173 14.52 0.67 -5.50
CA ALA A 173 13.57 -0.19 -6.19
C ALA A 173 12.78 0.58 -7.27
N ILE A 174 12.25 1.76 -6.95
CA ILE A 174 11.48 2.52 -7.94
C ILE A 174 12.35 3.05 -9.07
N LYS A 175 13.62 3.41 -8.82
CA LYS A 175 14.57 3.80 -9.87
C LYS A 175 14.82 2.66 -10.86
N ASN A 176 15.15 1.48 -10.33
CA ASN A 176 15.37 0.27 -11.13
C ASN A 176 14.13 -0.12 -11.95
N LEU A 177 12.92 0.06 -11.40
CA LEU A 177 11.68 -0.15 -12.15
C LEU A 177 11.50 0.90 -13.25
N ALA A 178 11.75 2.17 -12.94
CA ALA A 178 11.59 3.31 -13.84
C ALA A 178 12.68 3.42 -14.93
N GLY A 179 13.71 2.57 -14.88
CA GLY A 179 14.79 2.52 -15.87
C GLY A 179 15.76 3.70 -15.77
N GLU A 180 15.97 4.20 -14.55
CA GLU A 180 16.81 5.37 -14.21
C GLU A 180 17.92 4.94 -13.24
#